data_AF-A0A1I0H1K5-F1
#
_entry.id   AF-A0A1I0H1K5-F1
#
_cell.length_a   1.000
_cell.length_b   1.000
_cell.length_c   1.000
_cell.angle_alpha   90.00
_cell.angle_beta   90.00
_cell.angle_gamma   90.00
#
_symmetry.space_group_name_H-M   'P 1'
#
loop_
_entity.id
_entity.type
_entity.pdbx_description
1 polymer ?
#
loop_
_entity_poly.entity_id
_entity_poly.type
_entity_poly.pdbx_seq_one_letter_code
_entity_poly.pdbx_strand_id
1 'polypeptide(L)'
;MTVIQRKKKSRKELDQDGGLVRVLDKYEEHFSVGVLKEITELYNEGHCVEGIAETFKRPVMEIIMALMHQADEEKITRAFALRL
;
A
#
# COMPACT_ATOMS: atom_id res chain seq x y z
N MET A 1 -5.80 -1.12 31.81
CA MET A 1 -5.47 -1.47 30.40
C MET A 1 -5.98 -2.88 30.14
N THR A 2 -6.96 -3.04 29.26
CA THR A 2 -7.59 -4.36 28.99
C THR A 2 -6.83 -5.05 27.88
N VAL A 3 -6.05 -6.08 28.21
CA VAL A 3 -5.34 -6.91 27.23
C VAL A 3 -6.32 -7.90 26.64
N ILE A 4 -6.64 -7.76 25.36
CA ILE A 4 -7.48 -8.73 24.63
C ILE A 4 -6.67 -10.02 24.49
N GLN A 5 -6.96 -11.02 25.32
CA GLN A 5 -6.36 -12.35 25.19
C GLN A 5 -7.10 -13.14 24.11
N ARG A 6 -6.51 -13.26 22.92
CA ARG A 6 -7.03 -14.12 21.85
C ARG A 6 -6.60 -15.58 22.10
N LYS A 7 -7.58 -16.47 22.15
CA LYS A 7 -7.38 -17.93 22.23
C LYS A 7 -6.68 -18.40 20.94
N LYS A 8 -5.45 -18.92 21.06
CA LYS A 8 -4.67 -19.45 19.93
C LYS A 8 -5.36 -20.72 19.41
N LYS A 9 -6.15 -20.61 18.35
CA LYS A 9 -6.67 -21.77 17.61
C LYS A 9 -5.57 -22.38 16.75
N SER A 10 -5.60 -23.71 16.63
CA SER A 10 -4.59 -24.47 15.90
C SER A 10 -4.75 -24.29 14.38
N ARG A 11 -3.62 -24.34 13.66
CA ARG A 11 -3.48 -23.97 12.24
C ARG A 11 -4.39 -24.76 11.27
N LYS A 12 -4.90 -25.94 11.67
CA LYS A 12 -5.76 -26.80 10.84
C LYS A 12 -7.26 -26.45 10.87
N GLU A 13 -7.72 -25.66 11.85
CA GLU A 13 -9.15 -25.32 12.00
C GLU A 13 -9.58 -24.06 11.24
N LEU A 14 -8.65 -23.33 10.60
CA LEU A 14 -8.95 -22.08 9.88
C LEU A 14 -9.47 -22.32 8.45
N ASP A 15 -9.16 -23.47 7.84
CA ASP A 15 -9.36 -23.69 6.40
C ASP A 15 -10.78 -24.07 6.00
N GLN A 16 -11.72 -24.26 6.94
CA GLN A 16 -13.07 -24.78 6.64
C GLN A 16 -14.18 -23.71 6.62
N ASP A 17 -13.93 -22.48 7.06
CA ASP A 17 -14.92 -21.38 6.99
C ASP A 17 -14.27 -19.97 6.96
N GLY A 18 -12.96 -19.88 6.69
CA GLY A 18 -12.19 -18.65 6.83
C GLY A 18 -10.80 -18.74 6.21
N GLY A 19 -10.74 -18.72 4.88
CA GLY A 19 -9.49 -18.71 4.13
C GLY A 19 -8.71 -17.39 4.27
N LEU A 20 -7.39 -17.46 4.17
CA LEU A 20 -6.56 -16.27 3.94
C LEU A 20 -6.84 -15.76 2.53
N VAL A 21 -7.36 -14.53 2.42
CA VAL A 21 -7.54 -13.85 1.15
C VAL A 21 -6.29 -13.02 0.87
N ARG A 22 -5.67 -13.25 -0.27
CA ARG A 22 -4.60 -12.39 -0.75
C ARG A 22 -5.21 -11.10 -1.30
N VAL A 23 -5.05 -10.03 -0.54
CA VAL A 23 -5.73 -8.74 -0.81
C VAL A 23 -5.12 -8.00 -2.02
N LEU A 24 -3.86 -8.28 -2.33
CA LEU A 24 -3.04 -7.50 -3.27
C LEU A 24 -2.61 -8.28 -4.52
N ASP A 25 -3.09 -9.50 -4.72
CA ASP A 25 -2.69 -10.36 -5.86
C ASP A 25 -2.78 -9.66 -7.21
N LYS A 26 -3.83 -8.84 -7.41
CA LYS A 26 -4.08 -8.12 -8.67
C LYS A 26 -3.16 -6.90 -8.89
N TYR A 27 -2.31 -6.56 -7.93
CA TYR A 27 -1.43 -5.39 -7.97
C TYR A 27 0.06 -5.76 -7.80
N GLU A 28 0.42 -7.04 -7.95
CA GLU A 28 1.82 -7.51 -7.91
C GLU A 28 2.64 -7.10 -9.15
N GLU A 29 2.25 -6.04 -9.85
CA GLU A 29 3.00 -5.50 -10.98
C GLU A 29 4.30 -4.83 -10.52
N HIS A 30 5.36 -5.04 -11.30
CA HIS A 30 6.68 -4.47 -11.00
C HIS A 30 6.80 -3.09 -11.66
N PHE A 31 7.01 -2.06 -10.85
CA PHE A 31 7.40 -0.75 -11.36
C PHE A 31 8.89 -0.72 -11.67
N SER A 32 9.27 -0.04 -12.76
CA SER A 32 10.68 0.27 -12.97
C SER A 32 11.17 1.27 -11.92
N VAL A 33 12.46 1.23 -11.60
CA VAL A 33 13.08 2.15 -10.62
C VAL A 33 12.86 3.62 -11.00
N GLY A 34 12.93 3.94 -12.31
CA GLY A 34 12.68 5.29 -12.81
C GLY A 34 11.24 5.75 -12.54
N VAL A 35 10.26 4.90 -12.84
CA VAL A 35 8.84 5.22 -12.61
C VAL A 35 8.54 5.36 -11.12
N LEU A 36 9.09 4.50 -10.25
CA LEU A 36 8.93 4.64 -8.80
C LEU A 36 9.48 5.98 -8.30
N LYS A 37 10.63 6.39 -8.82
CA LYS A 37 11.26 7.66 -8.47
C LYS A 37 10.37 8.84 -8.87
N GLU A 38 9.87 8.86 -10.11
CA GLU A 38 8.99 9.94 -10.59
C GLU A 38 7.67 10.01 -9.82
N ILE A 39 7.04 8.86 -9.53
CA ILE A 39 5.82 8.80 -8.70
C ILE A 39 6.08 9.41 -7.32
N THR A 40 7.23 9.08 -6.72
CA THR A 40 7.63 9.58 -5.39
C THR A 40 7.87 11.09 -5.40
N GLU A 41 8.56 11.59 -6.43
CA GLU A 41 8.84 13.02 -6.60
C GLU A 41 7.53 13.81 -6.73
N LEU A 42 6.64 13.41 -7.64
CA LEU A 42 5.34 14.07 -7.83
C LEU A 42 4.50 14.06 -6.54
N TYR A 43 4.50 12.95 -5.80
CA TYR A 43 3.76 12.89 -4.54
C TYR A 43 4.33 13.85 -3.49
N ASN A 44 5.66 13.88 -3.35
CA ASN A 44 6.36 14.78 -2.43
C ASN A 44 6.19 16.26 -2.82
N GLU A 45 6.08 16.58 -4.11
CA GLU A 45 5.78 17.92 -4.64
C GLU A 45 4.34 18.39 -4.34
N GLY A 46 3.46 17.50 -3.88
CA GLY A 46 2.11 17.84 -3.46
C GLY A 46 1.00 17.37 -4.40
N HIS A 47 1.34 16.71 -5.52
CA HIS A 47 0.34 16.18 -6.45
C HIS A 47 -0.56 15.13 -5.77
N CYS A 48 -1.84 15.10 -6.14
CA CYS A 48 -2.76 14.08 -5.64
C CYS A 48 -2.53 12.73 -6.34
N VAL A 49 -2.89 11.64 -5.66
CA VAL A 49 -2.66 10.28 -6.15
C VAL A 49 -3.44 10.03 -7.45
N GLU A 50 -4.64 10.61 -7.58
CA GLU A 50 -5.48 10.52 -8.77
C GLU A 50 -4.81 11.15 -9.99
N GLY A 51 -4.19 12.33 -9.83
CA GLY A 51 -3.48 12.99 -10.93
C GLY A 51 -2.22 12.23 -11.34
N ILE A 52 -1.50 11.64 -10.37
CA ILE A 52 -0.35 10.78 -10.66
C ILE A 52 -0.83 9.53 -11.42
N ALA A 53 -1.91 8.90 -10.99
CA ALA A 53 -2.49 7.73 -11.64
C ALA A 53 -2.87 8.01 -13.10
N GLU A 54 -3.50 9.15 -13.37
CA GLU A 54 -3.83 9.60 -14.73
C GLU A 54 -2.57 9.81 -15.60
N THR A 55 -1.54 10.45 -15.03
CA THR A 55 -0.25 10.72 -15.71
C THR A 55 0.43 9.44 -16.18
N PHE A 56 0.48 8.42 -15.33
CA PHE A 56 1.09 7.13 -15.64
C PHE A 56 0.12 6.14 -16.32
N LYS A 57 -1.14 6.53 -16.54
CA LYS A 57 -2.22 5.68 -17.08
C LYS A 57 -2.35 4.36 -16.31
N ARG A 58 -2.26 4.44 -14.97
CA ARG A 58 -2.31 3.29 -14.07
C ARG A 58 -3.48 3.41 -13.08
N PRO A 59 -3.99 2.30 -12.55
CA PRO A 59 -4.96 2.32 -11.47
C PRO A 59 -4.44 3.07 -10.25
N VAL A 60 -5.30 3.88 -9.62
CA VAL A 60 -4.99 4.63 -8.38
C VAL A 60 -4.41 3.72 -7.29
N MET A 61 -4.94 2.51 -7.16
CA MET A 61 -4.48 1.56 -6.14
C MET A 61 -3.03 1.09 -6.38
N GLU A 62 -2.59 0.95 -7.62
CA GLU A 62 -1.18 0.63 -7.90
C GLU A 62 -0.26 1.78 -7.48
N ILE A 63 -0.69 3.03 -7.68
CA ILE A 63 0.06 4.19 -7.22
C ILE A 63 0.13 4.22 -5.69
N ILE A 64 -0.98 3.92 -5.00
CA ILE A 64 -1.00 3.81 -3.53
C ILE A 64 0.00 2.74 -3.08
N MET A 65 0.01 1.57 -3.71
CA MET A 65 0.94 0.48 -3.39
C MET A 65 2.40 0.90 -3.61
N ALA A 66 2.71 1.58 -4.71
CA ALA A 66 4.03 2.13 -4.98
C ALA A 66 4.46 3.12 -3.89
N LEU A 67 3.58 4.04 -3.49
CA LEU A 67 3.86 5.02 -2.45
C LEU A 67 4.01 4.37 -1.07
N MET A 68 3.22 3.34 -0.75
CA MET A 68 3.38 2.57 0.49
C MET A 68 4.74 1.88 0.55
N HIS A 69 5.18 1.27 -0.55
CA HIS A 69 6.52 0.68 -0.64
C HIS A 69 7.61 1.74 -0.48
N GLN A 70 7.48 2.91 -1.11
CA GLN A 70 8.47 3.99 -0.97
C GLN A 70 8.45 4.65 0.40
N ALA A 71 7.33 4.61 1.12
CA ALA A 71 7.23 5.06 2.50
C ALA A 71 7.95 4.11 3.47
N ASP A 72 7.84 2.79 3.25
CA ASP A 72 8.58 1.77 4.02
C ASP A 72 10.10 1.91 3.82
N GLU A 73 10.49 2.35 2.64
CA GLU A 73 11.86 2.70 2.25
C GLU A 73 12.29 4.12 2.67
N GLU A 74 11.47 4.83 3.46
CA GLU A 74 11.72 6.19 3.98
C GLU A 74 11.95 7.27 2.89
N LYS A 75 11.46 7.06 1.66
CA LYS A 75 11.61 8.02 0.54
C LYS A 75 10.49 9.05 0.42
N ILE A 76 9.39 8.85 1.16
CA ILE A 76 8.24 9.75 1.20
C ILE A 76 8.41 10.75 2.34
N THR A 77 8.44 12.04 2.02
CA THR A 77 8.56 13.13 2.99
C THR A 77 7.20 13.74 3.34
N ARG A 78 6.21 13.55 2.47
CA ARG A 78 4.85 14.04 2.65
C ARG A 78 3.99 13.06 3.44
N ALA A 79 3.27 13.56 4.44
CA ALA A 79 2.33 12.75 5.21
C ALA A 79 1.13 12.30 4.37
N PHE A 80 0.72 11.03 4.55
CA PHE A 80 -0.41 10.44 3.83
C PHE A 80 -1.77 11.02 4.24
N ALA A 81 -1.89 11.38 5.52
CA ALA A 81 -3.01 12.12 6.07
C ALA A 81 -2.49 12.94 7.25
N LEU A 82 -2.77 14.25 7.24
CA LEU A 82 -2.59 15.06 8.43
C LEU A 82 -3.62 14.60 9.46
N ARG A 83 -3.16 14.17 10.63
CA ARG A 83 -4.01 14.16 11.82
C ARG A 83 -4.11 15.62 12.26
N LEU A 84 -5.21 16.28 11.93
CA LEU A 84 -5.60 17.55 12.55
C LEU A 84 -6.10 17.28 13.97
#